data_AF-L0N015-F1
#
_entry.id   AF-L0N015-F1
#
_cell.length_a   1.000
_cell.length_b   1.000
_cell.length_c   1.000
_cell.angle_alpha   90.00
_cell.angle_beta   90.00
_cell.angle_gamma   90.00
#
_symmetry.space_group_name_H-M   'P 1'
#
loop_
_entity.id
_entity.type
_entity.pdbx_description
1 polymer ?
#
loop_
_entity_poly.entity_id
_entity_poly.type
_entity_poly.pdbx_seq_one_letter_code
_entity_poly.pdbx_strand_id
1 'polypeptide(L)'
;KMFVSAVENLGVSVEFNRRVIDYFEDEQTGKGGCVTDDGKRYEADVVIAADGVGSKSQKLVGGQVRARPSGRAMWRAAFPREALAKDPEVEEFFKMMPGNEPIVRTWLGPSTYALTLSREDVMVWIMNHDVTG
;
A
#
# COMPACT_ATOMS: atom_id res chain seq x y z
N LYS A 1 -11.82 -1.26 4.51
CA LYS A 1 -12.99 -0.42 4.83
C LYS A 1 -13.12 -0.11 6.33
N MET A 2 -12.78 -1.04 7.23
CA MET A 2 -12.84 -0.85 8.70
C MET A 2 -12.38 0.53 9.20
N PHE A 3 -11.16 0.98 8.84
CA PHE A 3 -10.65 2.27 9.31
C PHE A 3 -11.38 3.49 8.74
N VAL A 4 -11.86 3.43 7.49
CA VAL A 4 -12.65 4.51 6.88
C VAL A 4 -13.96 4.68 7.65
N SER A 5 -14.68 3.58 7.86
CA SER A 5 -15.93 3.61 8.62
C SER A 5 -15.72 4.06 10.08
N ALA A 6 -14.58 3.70 10.68
CA ALA A 6 -14.25 4.16 12.03
C ALA A 6 -14.10 5.68 12.12
N VAL A 7 -13.41 6.32 11.16
CA VAL A 7 -13.24 7.79 11.19
C VAL A 7 -14.54 8.53 10.82
N GLU A 8 -15.34 7.98 9.91
CA GLU A 8 -16.67 8.52 9.58
C GLU A 8 -17.60 8.51 10.80
N ASN A 9 -17.60 7.41 11.57
CA ASN A 9 -18.38 7.31 12.81
C ASN A 9 -17.93 8.30 13.90
N LEU A 10 -16.69 8.77 13.84
CA LEU A 10 -16.16 9.82 14.72
C LEU A 10 -16.46 11.24 14.20
N GLY A 11 -17.17 11.36 13.08
CA GLY A 11 -17.52 12.65 12.47
C GLY A 11 -16.40 13.29 11.66
N VAL A 12 -15.36 12.54 11.30
CA VAL A 12 -14.29 13.04 10.43
C VAL A 12 -14.82 13.12 9.00
N SER A 13 -14.76 14.30 8.39
CA SER A 13 -15.13 14.50 6.98
C SER A 13 -14.10 13.83 6.05
N VAL A 14 -14.57 12.98 5.14
CA VAL A 14 -13.73 12.27 4.17
C VAL A 14 -14.19 12.62 2.76
N GLU A 15 -13.30 13.24 1.98
CA GLU A 15 -13.52 13.50 0.55
C GLU A 15 -12.68 12.52 -0.30
N PHE A 16 -13.34 11.62 -1.03
CA PHE A 16 -12.69 10.74 -2.01
C PHE A 16 -12.49 11.43 -3.35
N ASN A 17 -11.63 10.86 -4.20
CA ASN A 17 -11.32 11.39 -5.53
C ASN A 17 -10.83 12.86 -5.52
N ARG A 18 -10.19 13.27 -4.43
CA ARG A 18 -9.51 14.57 -4.28
C ARG A 18 -8.02 14.37 -4.43
N ARG A 19 -7.54 14.42 -5.67
CA ARG A 19 -6.10 14.28 -5.92
C ARG A 19 -5.41 15.58 -5.60
N VAL A 20 -4.72 15.62 -4.46
CA VAL A 20 -3.83 16.73 -4.12
C VAL A 20 -2.62 16.72 -5.05
N ILE A 21 -2.37 17.84 -5.72
CA ILE A 21 -1.25 18.03 -6.64
C ILE A 21 -0.19 18.98 -6.10
N ASP A 22 -0.55 19.81 -5.13
CA ASP A 22 0.39 20.76 -4.55
C ASP A 22 0.11 21.10 -3.08
N TYR A 23 1.15 21.54 -2.38
CA TYR A 23 1.09 22.00 -0.99
C TYR A 23 1.69 23.40 -0.87
N PHE A 24 1.24 24.17 0.12
CA PHE A 24 1.78 25.49 0.42
C PHE A 24 1.72 25.79 1.92
N GLU A 25 2.55 26.76 2.32
CA GLU A 25 2.51 27.43 3.61
C GLU A 25 2.39 28.93 3.33
N ASP A 26 1.59 29.63 4.12
CA ASP A 26 1.40 31.06 4.06
C ASP A 26 1.83 31.67 5.40
N GLU A 27 3.01 32.30 5.40
CA GLU A 27 3.59 32.92 6.58
C GLU A 27 2.80 34.14 7.07
N GLN A 28 2.09 34.84 6.17
CA GLN A 28 1.35 36.05 6.54
C GLN A 28 0.09 35.68 7.33
N THR A 29 -0.58 34.61 6.93
CA THR A 29 -1.80 34.13 7.60
C THR A 29 -1.51 33.07 8.67
N GLY A 30 -0.30 32.50 8.67
CA GLY A 30 0.08 31.39 9.55
C GLY A 30 -0.64 30.08 9.22
N LYS A 31 -1.13 29.92 7.97
CA LYS A 31 -1.89 28.76 7.53
C LYS A 31 -1.08 27.88 6.58
N GLY A 32 -1.35 26.58 6.60
CA GLY A 32 -0.92 25.64 5.58
C GLY A 32 -2.08 25.25 4.67
N GLY A 33 -1.78 24.61 3.55
CA GLY A 33 -2.84 24.08 2.70
C GLY A 33 -2.38 23.22 1.55
N CYS A 34 -3.36 22.83 0.75
CA CYS A 34 -3.14 22.02 -0.45
C CYS A 34 -4.08 22.43 -1.59
N VAL A 35 -3.68 22.07 -2.81
CA VAL A 35 -4.43 22.32 -4.04
C VAL A 35 -4.68 20.99 -4.73
N THR A 36 -5.94 20.75 -5.14
CA THR A 36 -6.33 19.55 -5.90
C THR A 36 -6.23 19.78 -7.40
N ASP A 37 -6.25 18.69 -8.17
CA ASP A 37 -6.15 18.71 -9.64
C ASP A 37 -7.30 19.44 -10.35
N ASP A 38 -8.46 19.54 -9.71
CA ASP A 38 -9.59 20.36 -10.14
C ASP A 38 -9.48 21.85 -9.70
N GLY A 39 -8.37 22.24 -9.08
CA GLY A 39 -8.09 23.61 -8.65
C GLY A 39 -8.71 24.02 -7.31
N LYS A 40 -9.43 23.12 -6.61
CA LYS A 40 -9.94 23.43 -5.27
C LYS A 40 -8.76 23.60 -4.30
N ARG A 41 -8.84 24.65 -3.48
CA ARG A 41 -7.84 25.00 -2.47
C ARG A 41 -8.40 24.76 -1.08
N TYR A 42 -7.62 24.08 -0.25
CA TYR A 42 -7.92 23.87 1.17
C TYR A 42 -6.90 24.61 2.01
N GLU A 43 -7.36 25.21 3.11
CA GLU A 43 -6.52 25.86 4.11
C GLU A 43 -6.83 25.29 5.49
N ALA A 44 -5.79 25.15 6.31
CA ALA A 44 -5.89 24.66 7.67
C ALA A 44 -4.72 25.22 8.51
N ASP A 45 -4.84 25.10 9.84
CA ASP A 45 -3.72 25.40 10.74
C ASP A 45 -2.55 24.44 10.55
N VAL A 46 -2.85 23.17 10.27
CA VAL A 46 -1.85 22.12 10.04
C VAL A 46 -2.32 21.21 8.92
N VAL A 47 -1.39 20.83 8.03
CA VAL A 47 -1.62 19.84 6.99
C VAL A 47 -0.75 18.61 7.26
N ILE A 48 -1.38 17.44 7.41
CA ILE A 48 -0.67 16.17 7.54
C ILE A 48 -0.57 15.52 6.15
N ALA A 49 0.60 15.60 5.53
CA ALA A 49 0.86 14.97 4.23
C ALA A 49 1.20 13.47 4.42
N ALA A 50 0.18 12.62 4.43
CA ALA A 50 0.29 11.17 4.47
C ALA A 50 0.06 10.52 3.08
N ASP A 51 0.56 11.15 2.02
CA ASP A 51 0.30 10.84 0.60
C ASP A 51 1.29 9.82 -0.02
N GLY A 52 2.17 9.24 0.79
CA GLY A 52 2.98 8.07 0.43
C GLY A 52 4.21 8.36 -0.47
N VAL A 53 4.69 7.33 -1.18
CA VAL A 53 5.86 7.44 -2.05
C VAL A 53 5.56 8.38 -3.22
N GLY A 54 6.45 9.36 -3.45
CA GLY A 54 6.24 10.39 -4.47
C GLY A 54 5.43 11.60 -3.98
N SER A 55 5.33 11.76 -2.66
CA SER A 55 4.65 12.88 -2.00
C SER A 55 5.00 14.24 -2.60
N LYS A 56 3.98 15.09 -2.75
CA LYS A 56 4.16 16.46 -3.26
C LYS A 56 4.60 17.44 -2.18
N SER A 57 4.45 17.08 -0.91
CA SER A 57 4.87 17.93 0.21
C SER A 57 6.40 18.03 0.35
N GLN A 58 7.15 17.07 -0.20
CA GLN A 58 8.62 17.02 -0.14
C GLN A 58 9.31 18.28 -0.66
N LYS A 59 8.67 19.05 -1.55
CA LYS A 59 9.21 20.32 -2.05
C LYS A 59 9.31 21.40 -0.95
N LEU A 60 8.43 21.35 0.05
CA LEU A 60 8.38 22.32 1.16
C LEU A 60 9.34 21.92 2.28
N VAL A 61 9.44 20.62 2.58
CA VAL A 61 10.25 20.08 3.68
C VAL A 61 11.68 19.69 3.27
N GLY A 62 12.14 20.12 2.07
CA GLY A 62 13.55 20.06 1.67
C GLY A 62 14.07 18.71 1.17
N GLY A 63 13.23 17.88 0.54
CA GLY A 63 13.58 16.47 0.31
C GLY A 63 13.09 15.84 -0.99
N GLN A 64 13.32 16.44 -2.16
CA GLN A 64 13.21 15.70 -3.43
C GLN A 64 14.52 14.96 -3.74
N VAL A 65 14.78 13.89 -2.98
CA VAL A 65 15.83 12.94 -3.34
C VAL A 65 15.24 11.92 -4.30
N ARG A 66 15.74 11.88 -5.53
CA ARG A 66 15.35 10.86 -6.49
C ARG A 66 15.68 9.48 -5.92
N ALA A 67 14.67 8.62 -5.83
CA ALA A 67 14.87 7.24 -5.41
C ALA A 67 15.89 6.55 -6.33
N ARG A 68 16.83 5.81 -5.73
CA ARG A 68 17.79 4.99 -6.46
C ARG A 68 17.24 3.58 -6.60
N PRO A 69 17.27 2.98 -7.81
CA PRO A 69 16.87 1.59 -7.97
C PRO A 69 17.70 0.67 -7.07
N SER A 70 17.04 -0.27 -6.39
CA SER A 70 17.72 -1.27 -5.56
C SER A 70 18.31 -2.43 -6.37
N GLY A 71 17.99 -2.53 -7.66
CA GLY A 71 18.26 -3.71 -8.48
C GLY A 71 17.29 -4.87 -8.23
N ARG A 72 16.29 -4.71 -7.35
CA ARG A 72 15.33 -5.74 -6.94
C ARG A 72 13.90 -5.35 -7.27
N ALA A 73 13.06 -6.34 -7.55
CA ALA A 73 11.62 -6.21 -7.76
C ALA A 73 10.86 -7.26 -6.94
N MET A 74 9.53 -7.11 -6.87
CA MET A 74 8.64 -8.05 -6.20
C MET A 74 7.44 -8.37 -7.09
N TRP A 75 7.30 -9.64 -7.48
CA TRP A 75 6.02 -10.14 -7.92
C TRP A 75 5.14 -10.41 -6.72
N ARG A 76 3.85 -10.11 -6.85
CA ARG A 76 2.86 -10.36 -5.81
C ARG A 76 1.48 -10.49 -6.38
N ALA A 77 0.68 -11.37 -5.79
CA ALA A 77 -0.76 -11.38 -6.01
C ALA A 77 -1.50 -11.88 -4.77
N ALA A 78 -2.76 -11.50 -4.68
CA ALA A 78 -3.74 -12.13 -3.79
C ALA A 78 -4.88 -12.64 -4.66
N PHE A 79 -5.36 -13.85 -4.39
CA PHE A 79 -6.44 -14.48 -5.14
C PHE A 79 -7.31 -15.36 -4.23
N PRO A 80 -8.57 -15.62 -4.60
CA PRO A 80 -9.47 -16.48 -3.82
C PRO A 80 -8.86 -17.87 -3.62
N ARG A 81 -8.86 -18.37 -2.39
CA ARG A 81 -8.27 -19.68 -2.06
C ARG A 81 -8.89 -20.83 -2.86
N GLU A 82 -10.17 -20.74 -3.19
CA GLU A 82 -10.88 -21.70 -4.05
C GLU A 82 -10.19 -21.95 -5.41
N ALA A 83 -9.36 -21.01 -5.90
CA ALA A 83 -8.60 -21.21 -7.13
C ALA A 83 -7.57 -22.34 -7.03
N LEU A 84 -7.14 -22.73 -5.83
CA LEU A 84 -6.23 -23.85 -5.62
C LEU A 84 -6.86 -25.19 -6.02
N ALA A 85 -8.18 -25.36 -5.83
CA ALA A 85 -8.91 -26.61 -6.13
C ALA A 85 -8.97 -26.95 -7.62
N LYS A 86 -8.44 -26.08 -8.49
CA LYS A 86 -8.27 -26.36 -9.93
C LYS A 86 -7.19 -27.42 -10.19
N ASP A 87 -6.28 -27.64 -9.25
CA ASP A 87 -5.22 -28.63 -9.33
C ASP A 87 -5.05 -29.33 -7.96
N PRO A 88 -5.31 -30.65 -7.86
CA PRO A 88 -5.24 -31.38 -6.59
C PRO A 88 -3.86 -31.33 -5.92
N GLU A 89 -2.76 -31.28 -6.69
CA GLU A 89 -1.41 -31.22 -6.14
C GLU A 89 -1.15 -29.84 -5.51
N VAL A 90 -1.60 -28.78 -6.18
CA VAL A 90 -1.50 -27.40 -5.68
C VAL A 90 -2.35 -27.21 -4.43
N GLU A 91 -3.59 -27.72 -4.43
CA GLU A 91 -4.49 -27.64 -3.27
C GLU A 91 -3.89 -28.34 -2.04
N GLU A 92 -3.38 -29.56 -2.23
CA GLU A 92 -2.76 -30.33 -1.15
C GLU A 92 -1.49 -29.66 -0.63
N PHE A 93 -0.63 -29.14 -1.51
CA PHE A 93 0.61 -28.49 -1.11
C PHE A 93 0.37 -27.18 -0.34
N PHE A 94 -0.58 -26.35 -0.78
CA PHE A 94 -0.90 -25.06 -0.18
C PHE A 94 -2.08 -25.11 0.81
N LYS A 95 -2.40 -26.30 1.36
CA LYS A 95 -3.43 -26.41 2.38
C LYS A 95 -3.11 -25.62 3.65
N MET A 96 -4.16 -25.26 4.40
CA MET A 96 -3.99 -24.69 5.73
C MET A 96 -3.52 -25.75 6.72
N MET A 97 -3.05 -25.31 7.89
CA MET A 97 -2.72 -26.23 8.98
C MET A 97 -3.99 -26.89 9.52
N PRO A 98 -3.88 -28.05 10.21
CA PRO A 98 -5.02 -28.68 10.85
C PRO A 98 -5.82 -27.69 11.70
N GLY A 99 -7.16 -27.78 11.66
CA GLY A 99 -8.03 -26.82 12.34
C GLY A 99 -8.27 -25.51 11.59
N ASN A 100 -8.00 -25.47 10.27
CA ASN A 100 -8.11 -24.27 9.43
C ASN A 100 -7.22 -23.11 9.87
N GLU A 101 -6.07 -23.42 10.48
CA GLU A 101 -5.13 -22.40 10.90
C GLU A 101 -4.36 -21.83 9.69
N PRO A 102 -4.30 -20.49 9.55
CA PRO A 102 -3.51 -19.85 8.51
C PRO A 102 -2.03 -20.23 8.59
N ILE A 103 -1.39 -20.39 7.43
CA ILE A 103 0.03 -20.75 7.36
C ILE A 103 0.78 -19.81 6.43
N VAL A 104 1.96 -19.43 6.89
CA VAL A 104 2.99 -18.78 6.09
C VAL A 104 4.03 -19.83 5.72
N ARG A 105 4.30 -19.97 4.43
CA ARG A 105 5.42 -20.78 3.92
C ARG A 105 6.43 -19.86 3.28
N THR A 106 7.70 -20.05 3.61
CA THR A 106 8.82 -19.25 3.11
C THR A 106 9.82 -20.15 2.40
N TRP A 107 10.24 -19.73 1.20
CA TRP A 107 11.32 -20.35 0.45
C TRP A 107 12.44 -19.35 0.27
N LEU A 108 13.67 -19.81 0.51
CA LEU A 108 14.88 -19.04 0.33
C LEU A 108 15.70 -19.70 -0.78
N GLY A 109 16.20 -18.89 -1.71
CA GLY A 109 17.07 -19.35 -2.78
C GLY A 109 18.16 -18.33 -3.10
N PRO A 110 19.13 -18.67 -3.95
CA PRO A 110 20.15 -17.72 -4.38
C PRO A 110 19.51 -16.48 -5.01
N SER A 111 19.79 -15.31 -4.45
CA SER A 111 19.24 -14.02 -4.91
C SER A 111 17.72 -13.99 -5.03
N THR A 112 16.97 -14.76 -4.23
CA THR A 112 15.50 -14.74 -4.24
C THR A 112 14.92 -15.23 -2.92
N TYR A 113 13.73 -14.76 -2.60
CA TYR A 113 12.88 -15.41 -1.61
C TYR A 113 11.42 -15.32 -2.06
N ALA A 114 10.66 -16.33 -1.69
CA ALA A 114 9.23 -16.36 -1.92
C ALA A 114 8.51 -16.64 -0.61
N LEU A 115 7.32 -16.08 -0.49
CA LEU A 115 6.45 -16.32 0.63
C LEU A 115 5.04 -16.49 0.14
N THR A 116 4.35 -17.44 0.73
CA THR A 116 2.92 -17.60 0.55
C THR A 116 2.21 -17.55 1.89
N LEU A 117 1.00 -16.99 1.90
CA LEU A 117 0.11 -16.96 3.04
C LEU A 117 -1.21 -17.59 2.62
N SER A 118 -1.54 -18.72 3.23
CA SER A 118 -2.83 -19.39 3.09
C SER A 118 -3.74 -18.99 4.23
N ARG A 119 -4.88 -18.36 3.92
CA ARG A 119 -5.99 -18.10 4.84
C ARG A 119 -7.25 -18.78 4.34
N GLU A 120 -8.31 -18.76 5.14
CA GLU A 120 -9.58 -19.42 4.82
C GLU A 120 -10.16 -18.99 3.46
N ASP A 121 -10.11 -17.70 3.15
CA ASP A 121 -10.73 -17.09 1.96
C ASP A 121 -9.72 -16.69 0.87
N VAL A 122 -8.47 -16.40 1.26
CA VAL A 122 -7.46 -15.81 0.37
C VAL A 122 -6.13 -16.56 0.42
N MET A 123 -5.54 -16.72 -0.76
CA MET A 123 -4.13 -17.06 -0.91
C MET A 123 -3.38 -15.81 -1.34
N VAL A 124 -2.26 -15.52 -0.68
CA VAL A 124 -1.33 -14.45 -1.09
C VAL A 124 0.00 -15.09 -1.43
N TRP A 125 0.65 -14.62 -2.49
CA TRP A 125 2.05 -14.92 -2.74
C TRP A 125 2.83 -13.65 -3.03
N ILE A 126 4.08 -13.66 -2.60
CA ILE A 126 5.09 -12.65 -2.92
C ILE A 126 6.38 -13.36 -3.30
N MET A 127 7.11 -12.81 -4.26
CA MET A 127 8.43 -13.29 -4.63
C MET A 127 9.33 -12.09 -4.93
N ASN A 128 10.46 -12.02 -4.25
CA ASN A 128 11.48 -11.02 -4.51
C ASN A 128 12.50 -11.57 -5.50
N HIS A 129 12.80 -10.82 -6.55
CA HIS A 129 13.72 -11.24 -7.62
C HIS A 129 14.57 -10.05 -8.09
N ASP A 130 15.62 -10.32 -8.87
CA ASP A 130 16.33 -9.27 -9.58
C ASP A 130 15.42 -8.63 -10.61
N VAL A 131 15.55 -7.32 -10.83
CA VAL A 131 14.79 -6.64 -11.88
C VAL A 131 15.14 -7.29 -13.22
N THR A 132 14.17 -8.00 -13.79
CA THR A 132 14.21 -8.43 -15.18
C THR A 132 13.92 -7.20 -16.03
N GLY A 133 14.94 -6.67 -16.71
CA GLY A 133 14.76 -5.68 -17.78
C GLY A 133 14.12 -6.32 -19.00
#